data_AF-A0A951VBD9-F1
#
_entry.id   AF-A0A951VBD9-F1
#
_cell.length_a   1.000
_cell.length_b   1.000
_cell.length_c   1.000
_cell.angle_alpha   90.00
_cell.angle_beta   90.00
_cell.angle_gamma   90.00
#
_symmetry.space_group_name_H-M   'P 1'
#
loop_
_entity.id
_entity.type
_entity.pdbx_description
1 polymer ?
#
loop_
_entity_poly.entity_id
_entity_poly.type
_entity_poly.pdbx_seq_one_letter_code
_entity_poly.pdbx_strand_id
1 'polypeptide(L)'
;MKNHPFILEPYKGMNSRHRCPQCNKERTFTRYIDSLTGEQVHPNVGRCNRENNCGYHYTPKQYFTDNNIEQDPVLYERANHQVKSIPEKSTSYIASKILKSSLQKHEDNYFVQYLVSLFGTEITCDLIAKYFIGISRHWEGATVFWQIDSSGRIRSGKVMLYNPVTGKRVKEPFSHITWVHKLLKQDEFALKQCFYGEH
;
A
#
# COMPACT_ATOMS: atom_id res chain seq x y z
N MET A 1 -21.68 -3.20 9.54
CA MET A 1 -21.06 -3.52 8.24
C MET A 1 -21.67 -4.84 7.77
N LYS A 2 -22.05 -4.98 6.50
CA LYS A 2 -22.58 -6.26 6.00
C LYS A 2 -21.40 -7.24 5.91
N ASN A 3 -21.42 -8.32 6.70
CA ASN A 3 -20.36 -9.32 6.63
C ASN A 3 -20.57 -10.17 5.38
N HIS A 4 -19.52 -10.29 4.59
CA HIS A 4 -19.51 -11.15 3.42
C HIS A 4 -18.81 -12.46 3.80
N PRO A 5 -19.42 -13.63 3.54
CA PRO A 5 -18.83 -14.93 3.92
C PRO A 5 -17.52 -15.21 3.18
N PHE A 6 -17.26 -14.51 2.07
CA PHE A 6 -16.03 -14.59 1.29
C PHE A 6 -15.34 -13.23 1.22
N ILE A 7 -14.03 -13.22 1.48
CA ILE A 7 -13.18 -12.03 1.40
C ILE A 7 -12.00 -12.29 0.48
N LEU A 8 -11.36 -11.23 -0.02
CA LEU A 8 -10.08 -11.36 -0.71
C LEU A 8 -8.99 -11.72 0.30
N GLU A 9 -8.10 -12.65 -0.07
CA GLU A 9 -6.97 -13.07 0.75
C GLU A 9 -6.14 -11.86 1.23
N PRO A 10 -6.02 -11.66 2.56
CA PRO A 10 -5.25 -10.56 3.12
C PRO A 10 -3.81 -10.56 2.64
N TYR A 11 -3.27 -9.38 2.35
CA TYR A 11 -1.89 -9.25 1.88
C TYR A 11 -0.89 -9.57 3.00
N LYS A 12 -0.10 -10.64 2.83
CA LYS A 12 1.00 -11.02 3.73
C LYS A 12 2.38 -10.86 3.08
N GLY A 13 2.44 -10.13 1.96
CA GLY A 13 3.64 -9.97 1.14
C GLY A 13 3.48 -10.56 -0.25
N MET A 14 4.53 -10.44 -1.07
CA MET A 14 4.44 -10.76 -2.50
C MET A 14 4.12 -12.24 -2.77
N ASN A 15 4.46 -13.14 -1.86
CA ASN A 15 4.14 -14.58 -1.96
C ASN A 15 2.67 -14.91 -1.67
N SER A 16 1.91 -14.00 -1.05
CA SER A 16 0.44 -14.12 -0.92
C SER A 16 -0.31 -13.70 -2.19
N ARG A 17 0.40 -13.53 -3.31
CA ARG A 17 -0.18 -13.18 -4.60
C ARG A 17 0.18 -14.24 -5.62
N HIS A 18 -0.84 -14.68 -6.33
CA HIS A 18 -0.79 -15.82 -7.23
C HIS A 18 -0.62 -15.37 -8.68
N ARG A 19 -0.41 -16.33 -9.57
CA ARG A 19 -0.50 -16.13 -11.02
C ARG A 19 -1.94 -15.82 -11.42
N CYS A 20 -2.12 -14.77 -12.22
CA CYS A 20 -3.46 -14.44 -12.74
C CYS A 20 -3.85 -15.41 -13.88
N PRO A 21 -5.05 -16.02 -13.84
CA PRO A 21 -5.48 -16.96 -14.89
C PRO A 21 -5.70 -16.28 -16.25
N GLN A 22 -6.01 -14.98 -16.29
CA GLN A 22 -6.23 -14.25 -17.55
C GLN A 22 -4.93 -13.74 -18.17
N CYS A 23 -4.11 -12.99 -17.41
CA CYS A 23 -2.92 -12.36 -17.97
C CYS A 23 -1.61 -13.14 -17.71
N ASN A 24 -1.69 -14.26 -16.99
CA ASN A 24 -0.56 -15.16 -16.70
C ASN A 24 0.63 -14.52 -15.97
N LYS A 25 0.48 -13.28 -15.50
CA LYS A 25 1.50 -12.59 -14.71
C LYS A 25 1.52 -13.17 -13.29
N GLU A 26 2.72 -13.40 -12.79
CA GLU A 26 2.96 -13.82 -11.42
C GLU A 26 2.68 -12.71 -10.41
N ARG A 27 2.37 -13.09 -9.16
CA ARG A 27 2.32 -12.18 -8.00
C ARG A 27 1.37 -10.99 -8.16
N THR A 28 0.30 -11.17 -8.92
CA THR A 28 -0.70 -10.12 -9.19
C THR A 28 -2.13 -10.54 -8.88
N PHE A 29 -2.38 -11.82 -8.60
CA PHE A 29 -3.74 -12.31 -8.39
C PHE A 29 -4.02 -12.55 -6.91
N THR A 30 -5.17 -12.06 -6.45
CA THR A 30 -5.65 -12.24 -5.06
C THR A 30 -6.88 -13.14 -5.11
N ARG A 31 -6.83 -14.30 -4.45
CA ARG A 31 -7.94 -15.27 -4.42
C ARG A 31 -9.00 -14.86 -3.40
N TYR A 32 -10.24 -15.27 -3.61
CA TYR A 32 -11.25 -15.25 -2.55
C TYR A 32 -11.07 -16.45 -1.62
N ILE A 33 -11.20 -16.19 -0.33
CA ILE A 33 -11.20 -17.18 0.74
C ILE A 33 -12.51 -17.11 1.53
N ASP A 34 -12.91 -18.23 2.10
CA ASP A 34 -13.93 -18.25 3.15
C ASP A 34 -13.40 -17.50 4.37
N SER A 35 -14.23 -16.58 4.88
CA SER A 35 -13.86 -15.70 6.00
C SER A 35 -13.71 -16.44 7.34
N LEU A 36 -14.34 -17.60 7.50
CA LEU A 36 -14.33 -18.41 8.72
C LEU A 36 -13.21 -19.46 8.68
N THR A 37 -13.07 -20.20 7.57
CA THR A 37 -12.09 -21.28 7.46
C THR A 37 -10.75 -20.80 6.90
N GLY A 38 -10.73 -19.69 6.17
CA GLY A 38 -9.55 -19.21 5.43
C GLY A 38 -9.25 -20.03 4.18
N GLU A 39 -10.09 -21.01 3.83
CA GLU A 39 -9.90 -21.86 2.65
C GLU A 39 -10.21 -21.12 1.37
N GLN A 40 -9.48 -21.43 0.30
CA GLN A 40 -9.68 -20.81 -1.00
C GLN A 40 -10.94 -21.35 -1.66
N VAL A 41 -11.79 -20.45 -2.18
CA VAL A 41 -13.02 -20.84 -2.89
C VAL A 41 -12.69 -21.69 -4.11
N HIS A 42 -11.76 -21.22 -4.94
CA HIS A 42 -11.24 -21.94 -6.11
C HIS A 42 -9.99 -21.22 -6.65
N PRO A 43 -9.00 -21.91 -7.27
CA PRO A 43 -7.77 -21.28 -7.75
C PRO A 43 -7.93 -20.09 -8.72
N ASN A 44 -9.04 -20.05 -9.46
CA ASN A 44 -9.34 -19.00 -10.45
C ASN A 44 -10.31 -17.91 -9.92
N VAL A 45 -10.87 -18.06 -8.73
CA VAL A 45 -11.85 -17.12 -8.16
C VAL A 45 -11.10 -16.07 -7.35
N GLY A 46 -11.15 -14.82 -7.81
CA GLY A 46 -10.30 -13.75 -7.30
C GLY A 46 -10.27 -12.52 -8.19
N ARG A 47 -9.38 -11.59 -7.86
CA ARG A 47 -9.18 -10.33 -8.59
C ARG A 47 -7.71 -10.11 -8.93
N CYS A 48 -7.45 -9.62 -10.14
CA CYS A 48 -6.13 -9.22 -10.58
C CYS A 48 -5.83 -7.77 -10.17
N ASN A 49 -4.71 -7.56 -9.47
CA ASN A 49 -4.26 -6.23 -9.02
C ASN A 49 -3.83 -5.31 -10.18
N ARG A 50 -3.65 -5.85 -11.39
CA ARG A 50 -3.42 -5.07 -12.62
C ARG A 50 -4.74 -4.58 -13.19
N GLU A 51 -5.49 -3.80 -12.42
CA GLU A 51 -6.87 -3.41 -12.76
C GLU A 51 -6.96 -2.70 -14.12
N ASN A 52 -6.09 -1.73 -14.38
CA ASN A 52 -6.09 -0.98 -15.64
C ASN A 52 -5.64 -1.80 -16.86
N ASN A 53 -4.79 -2.81 -16.66
CA ASN A 53 -4.16 -3.55 -17.77
C ASN A 53 -4.78 -4.93 -18.01
N CYS A 54 -5.45 -5.51 -17.01
CA CYS A 54 -6.00 -6.86 -17.05
C CYS A 54 -7.47 -6.85 -16.65
N GLY A 55 -7.80 -6.25 -15.50
CA GLY A 55 -9.19 -6.15 -15.04
C GLY A 55 -9.87 -7.47 -14.64
N TYR A 56 -9.18 -8.61 -14.69
CA TYR A 56 -9.78 -9.90 -14.34
C TYR A 56 -10.33 -9.90 -12.91
N HIS A 57 -11.62 -10.20 -12.78
CA HIS A 57 -12.33 -10.34 -11.51
C HIS A 57 -13.41 -11.41 -11.65
N TYR A 58 -13.17 -12.56 -11.04
CA TYR A 58 -14.15 -13.65 -10.97
C TYR A 58 -14.57 -13.82 -9.51
N THR A 59 -15.80 -13.42 -9.21
CA THR A 59 -16.35 -13.39 -7.85
C THR A 59 -16.86 -14.76 -7.40
N PRO A 60 -16.96 -15.03 -6.09
CA PRO A 60 -17.59 -16.25 -5.59
C PRO A 60 -19.03 -16.41 -6.09
N LYS A 61 -19.79 -15.30 -6.15
CA LYS A 61 -21.16 -15.33 -6.69
C LYS A 61 -21.20 -15.89 -8.12
N GLN A 62 -20.36 -15.37 -9.01
CA GLN A 62 -20.27 -15.87 -10.39
C GLN A 62 -19.85 -17.34 -10.40
N TYR A 63 -18.84 -17.72 -9.62
CA TYR A 63 -18.39 -19.11 -9.54
C TYR A 63 -19.50 -20.09 -9.14
N PHE A 64 -20.26 -19.77 -8.10
CA PHE A 64 -21.35 -20.64 -7.66
C PHE A 64 -22.47 -20.72 -8.72
N THR A 65 -22.80 -19.60 -9.38
CA THR A 65 -23.75 -19.58 -10.50
C THR A 65 -23.27 -20.43 -11.67
N ASP A 66 -22.03 -20.24 -12.12
CA ASP A 66 -21.46 -20.90 -13.30
C ASP A 66 -21.29 -22.42 -13.09
N ASN A 67 -21.16 -22.88 -11.84
CA ASN A 67 -20.98 -24.29 -11.48
C ASN A 67 -22.25 -24.94 -10.90
N ASN A 68 -23.40 -24.26 -10.92
CA ASN A 68 -24.67 -24.74 -10.34
C ASN A 68 -24.53 -25.21 -8.88
N ILE A 69 -23.72 -24.49 -8.09
CA ILE A 69 -23.54 -24.75 -6.66
C ILE A 69 -24.57 -23.91 -5.92
N GLU A 70 -25.52 -24.58 -5.26
CA GLU A 70 -26.47 -23.90 -4.38
C GLU A 70 -25.73 -23.26 -3.20
N GLN A 71 -25.96 -21.96 -3.00
CA GLN A 71 -25.40 -21.24 -1.86
C GLN A 71 -26.24 -21.55 -0.61
N ASP A 72 -25.64 -22.18 0.40
CA ASP A 72 -26.30 -22.39 1.69
C ASP A 72 -26.61 -21.04 2.37
N PRO A 73 -27.89 -20.68 2.57
CA PRO A 73 -28.28 -19.43 3.24
C PRO A 73 -27.66 -19.27 4.65
N VAL A 74 -27.35 -20.39 5.31
CA VAL A 74 -26.78 -20.42 6.66
C VAL A 74 -25.34 -19.89 6.69
N LEU A 75 -24.61 -19.89 5.57
CA LEU A 75 -23.26 -19.33 5.48
C LEU A 75 -23.23 -17.82 5.78
N TYR A 76 -24.24 -17.09 5.30
CA TYR A 76 -24.38 -15.66 5.55
C TYR A 76 -24.77 -15.37 7.01
N GLU A 77 -25.57 -16.23 7.63
CA GLU A 77 -25.93 -16.13 9.03
C GLU A 77 -24.74 -16.44 9.96
N ARG A 78 -23.96 -17.49 9.66
CA ARG A 78 -22.75 -17.86 10.42
C ARG A 78 -21.68 -16.77 10.37
N ALA A 79 -21.48 -16.13 9.21
CA ALA A 79 -20.57 -15.00 9.05
C ALA A 79 -20.98 -13.76 9.87
N ASN A 80 -22.28 -13.62 10.18
CA ASN A 80 -22.78 -12.55 11.06
C ASN A 80 -22.61 -12.88 12.55
N HIS A 81 -22.64 -14.16 12.94
CA HIS A 81 -22.63 -14.59 14.35
C HIS A 81 -21.25 -14.91 14.94
N GLN A 82 -20.21 -15.14 14.12
CA GLN A 82 -18.86 -15.48 14.60
C GLN A 82 -17.81 -14.43 14.19
N VAL A 83 -17.91 -13.22 14.73
CA VAL A 83 -16.76 -12.29 14.72
C VAL A 83 -16.07 -12.39 16.06
N LYS A 84 -15.05 -13.26 16.17
CA LYS A 84 -13.97 -12.97 17.12
C LYS A 84 -13.28 -11.74 16.56
N SER A 85 -13.53 -10.57 17.15
CA SER A 85 -12.77 -9.37 16.83
C SER A 85 -11.30 -9.69 17.12
N ILE A 86 -10.52 -9.87 16.06
CA ILE A 86 -9.08 -9.87 16.20
C ILE A 86 -8.76 -8.48 16.76
N PRO A 87 -8.12 -8.36 17.94
CA PRO A 87 -7.76 -7.06 18.47
C PRO A 87 -6.93 -6.33 17.42
N GLU A 88 -7.41 -5.19 16.92
CA GLU A 88 -6.62 -4.39 16.00
C GLU A 88 -5.33 -4.00 16.73
N LYS A 89 -4.17 -4.42 16.20
CA LYS A 89 -2.87 -4.00 16.74
C LYS A 89 -2.87 -2.46 16.81
N SER A 90 -2.49 -1.92 17.96
CA SER A 90 -2.39 -0.48 18.15
C SER A 90 -1.43 0.10 17.10
N THR A 91 -1.86 1.16 16.43
CA THR A 91 -1.07 1.71 15.33
C THR A 91 0.26 2.26 15.85
N SER A 92 1.34 1.93 15.14
CA SER A 92 2.69 2.44 15.45
C SER A 92 2.93 3.81 14.82
N TYR A 93 3.87 4.57 15.39
CA TYR A 93 4.23 5.91 14.94
C TYR A 93 5.74 6.10 14.83
N ILE A 94 6.15 7.01 13.96
CA ILE A 94 7.55 7.44 13.82
C ILE A 94 7.77 8.69 14.69
N ALA A 95 8.91 8.74 15.39
CA ALA A 95 9.26 9.88 16.22
C ALA A 95 9.46 11.15 15.37
N SER A 96 8.92 12.29 15.83
CA SER A 96 8.97 13.58 15.13
C SER A 96 10.38 14.07 14.78
N LYS A 97 11.38 13.68 15.58
CA LYS A 97 12.79 13.97 15.29
C LYS A 97 13.24 13.44 13.92
N ILE A 98 12.72 12.28 13.49
CA ILE A 98 13.09 11.67 12.21
C ILE A 98 12.53 12.51 11.05
N LEU A 99 11.26 12.93 11.15
CA LEU A 99 10.65 13.88 10.21
C LEU A 99 11.49 15.17 10.13
N LYS A 100 11.71 15.83 11.27
CA LYS A 100 12.46 17.10 11.33
C LYS A 100 13.86 16.98 10.72
N SER A 101 14.57 15.89 10.98
CA SER A 101 15.90 15.66 10.39
C SER A 101 15.88 15.48 8.87
N SER A 102 14.75 15.09 8.30
CA SER A 102 14.58 14.94 6.85
C SER A 102 14.19 16.23 6.13
N LEU A 103 13.79 17.28 6.86
CA LEU A 103 13.35 18.57 6.28
C LEU A 103 14.51 19.56 6.15
N GLN A 104 15.68 19.06 5.77
CA GLN A 104 16.91 19.81 5.62
C GLN A 104 17.58 19.40 4.31
N LYS A 105 18.44 20.27 3.77
CA LYS A 105 19.23 20.00 2.55
C LYS A 105 18.38 19.57 1.36
N HIS A 106 17.31 20.31 1.08
CA HIS A 106 16.40 19.98 -0.02
C HIS A 106 17.05 20.14 -1.40
N GLU A 107 18.12 20.93 -1.49
CA GLU A 107 18.98 21.07 -2.66
C GLU A 107 19.58 19.73 -3.13
N ASP A 108 19.84 18.80 -2.22
CA ASP A 108 20.38 17.47 -2.53
C ASP A 108 19.28 16.49 -3.00
N ASN A 109 18.00 16.83 -2.86
CA ASN A 109 16.88 15.93 -3.14
C ASN A 109 16.51 15.99 -4.63
N TYR A 110 16.67 14.87 -5.35
CA TYR A 110 16.47 14.83 -6.79
C TYR A 110 15.03 15.11 -7.23
N PHE A 111 14.04 14.73 -6.41
CA PHE A 111 12.66 15.10 -6.72
C PHE A 111 12.42 16.60 -6.54
N VAL A 112 13.03 17.21 -5.52
CA VAL A 112 12.95 18.67 -5.34
C VAL A 112 13.63 19.39 -6.50
N GLN A 113 14.81 18.95 -6.94
CA GLN A 113 15.48 19.52 -8.12
C GLN A 113 14.58 19.48 -9.36
N TYR A 114 13.89 18.37 -9.58
CA TYR A 114 12.91 18.25 -10.66
C TYR A 114 11.72 19.23 -10.47
N LEU A 115 11.16 19.35 -9.27
CA LEU A 115 10.08 20.30 -9.00
C LEU A 115 10.50 21.75 -9.24
N VAL A 116 11.71 22.15 -8.82
CA VAL A 116 12.26 23.48 -9.09
C VAL A 116 12.35 23.72 -10.60
N SER A 117 12.76 22.71 -11.38
CA SER A 117 12.81 22.85 -12.84
C SER A 117 11.45 23.03 -13.51
N LEU A 118 10.37 22.55 -12.88
CA LEU A 118 8.99 22.66 -13.40
C LEU A 118 8.29 23.94 -12.95
N PHE A 119 8.44 24.30 -11.68
CA PHE A 119 7.60 25.31 -11.02
C PHE A 119 8.39 26.50 -10.47
N GLY A 120 9.72 26.45 -10.51
CA GLY A 120 10.57 27.42 -9.85
C GLY A 120 10.67 27.22 -8.34
N THR A 121 11.54 27.99 -7.70
CA THR A 121 11.91 27.83 -6.29
C THR A 121 10.76 28.14 -5.34
N GLU A 122 10.03 29.25 -5.56
CA GLU A 122 8.98 29.72 -4.66
C GLU A 122 7.86 28.70 -4.49
N ILE A 123 7.26 28.26 -5.60
CA ILE A 123 6.21 27.22 -5.59
C ILE A 123 6.74 25.91 -5.01
N THR A 124 7.99 25.55 -5.30
CA THR A 124 8.58 24.32 -4.76
C THR A 124 8.76 24.38 -3.25
N CYS A 125 9.18 25.52 -2.69
CA CYS A 125 9.26 25.73 -1.26
C CYS A 125 7.89 25.56 -0.59
N ASP A 126 6.83 26.12 -1.18
CA ASP A 126 5.46 25.95 -0.68
C ASP A 126 5.03 24.48 -0.71
N LEU A 127 5.35 23.74 -1.78
CA LEU A 127 5.06 22.30 -1.87
C LEU A 127 5.83 21.49 -0.82
N ILE A 128 7.10 21.81 -0.58
CA ILE A 128 7.91 21.16 0.45
C ILE A 128 7.29 21.40 1.83
N ALA A 129 6.91 22.64 2.15
CA ALA A 129 6.30 22.98 3.43
C ALA A 129 4.92 22.32 3.60
N LYS A 130 4.09 22.36 2.55
CA LYS A 130 2.73 21.82 2.58
C LYS A 130 2.69 20.30 2.74
N TYR A 131 3.56 19.57 2.04
CA TYR A 131 3.58 18.12 2.04
C TYR A 131 4.70 17.51 2.89
N PHE A 132 5.46 18.34 3.60
CA PHE A 132 6.65 17.96 4.36
C PHE A 132 7.62 17.09 3.53
N ILE A 133 7.92 17.45 2.28
CA ILE A 133 8.74 16.62 1.39
C ILE A 133 10.16 16.49 1.99
N GLY A 134 10.53 15.31 2.49
CA GLY A 134 11.81 15.08 3.15
C GLY A 134 12.89 14.49 2.24
N ILE A 135 14.13 14.49 2.71
CA ILE A 135 15.27 13.77 2.11
C ILE A 135 15.62 12.51 2.90
N SER A 136 16.08 11.47 2.21
CA SER A 136 16.67 10.27 2.82
C SER A 136 18.09 10.09 2.31
N ARG A 137 18.99 9.66 3.20
CA ARG A 137 20.35 9.26 2.85
C ARG A 137 20.48 7.78 2.49
N HIS A 138 19.38 7.04 2.46
CA HIS A 138 19.41 5.61 2.11
C HIS A 138 19.87 5.39 0.67
N TRP A 139 19.44 6.28 -0.23
CA TRP A 139 20.02 6.45 -1.55
C TRP A 139 20.29 7.93 -1.75
N GLU A 140 21.36 8.25 -2.45
CA GLU A 140 21.72 9.63 -2.75
C GLU A 140 20.56 10.34 -3.47
N GLY A 141 20.16 11.50 -2.95
CA GLY A 141 19.05 12.30 -3.47
C GLY A 141 17.64 11.72 -3.31
N ALA A 142 17.46 10.65 -2.52
CA ALA A 142 16.13 10.06 -2.32
C ALA A 142 15.18 10.96 -1.53
N THR A 143 13.90 10.88 -1.89
CA THR A 143 12.82 11.66 -1.30
C THR A 143 12.04 10.82 -0.29
N VAL A 144 11.56 11.44 0.78
CA VAL A 144 10.62 10.85 1.74
C VAL A 144 9.27 11.55 1.61
N PHE A 145 8.24 10.80 1.24
CA PHE A 145 6.85 11.27 1.34
C PHE A 145 6.25 10.80 2.67
N TRP A 146 5.98 11.74 3.57
CA TRP A 146 5.49 11.44 4.91
C TRP A 146 3.98 11.20 4.93
N GLN A 147 3.57 10.22 5.72
CA GLN A 147 2.18 9.93 6.05
C GLN A 147 1.94 10.45 7.47
N ILE A 148 1.29 11.60 7.55
CA ILE A 148 0.89 12.28 8.79
C ILE A 148 -0.63 12.28 8.81
N ASP A 149 -1.23 11.81 9.90
CA ASP A 149 -2.68 11.80 10.04
C ASP A 149 -3.24 13.18 10.43
N SER A 150 -4.56 13.33 10.39
CA SER A 150 -5.27 14.55 10.80
C SER A 150 -5.07 14.97 12.26
N SER A 151 -4.45 14.12 13.10
CA SER A 151 -4.04 14.45 14.46
C SER A 151 -2.56 14.85 14.56
N GLY A 152 -1.88 15.04 13.43
CA GLY A 152 -0.46 15.39 13.37
C GLY A 152 0.49 14.24 13.71
N ARG A 153 0.01 12.99 13.79
CA ARG A 153 0.84 11.83 14.17
C ARG A 153 1.45 11.19 12.93
N ILE A 154 2.74 10.91 12.98
CA ILE A 154 3.49 10.38 11.83
C ILE A 154 3.30 8.86 11.76
N ARG A 155 2.47 8.42 10.83
CA ARG A 155 2.15 7.00 10.57
C ARG A 155 3.30 6.28 9.86
N SER A 156 3.95 6.95 8.92
CA SER A 156 5.11 6.41 8.21
C SER A 156 5.78 7.44 7.30
N GLY A 157 6.84 7.01 6.61
CA GLY A 157 7.39 7.73 5.46
C GLY A 157 7.74 6.76 4.35
N LYS A 158 7.42 7.10 3.10
CA LYS A 158 7.77 6.31 1.92
C LYS A 158 9.00 6.92 1.25
N VAL A 159 10.10 6.17 1.24
CA VAL A 159 11.37 6.58 0.63
C VAL A 159 11.37 6.15 -0.84
N MET A 160 11.69 7.07 -1.74
CA MET A 160 11.66 6.86 -3.18
C MET A 160 12.76 7.66 -3.89
N LEU A 161 13.47 7.03 -4.84
CA LEU A 161 14.45 7.72 -5.68
C LEU A 161 13.85 8.14 -7.02
N TYR A 162 14.16 9.37 -7.44
CA TYR A 162 13.76 9.96 -8.71
C TYR A 162 14.98 10.38 -9.51
N ASN A 163 14.84 10.39 -10.83
CA ASN A 163 15.79 11.05 -11.71
C ASN A 163 15.51 12.57 -11.69
N PRO A 164 16.52 13.43 -11.41
CA PRO A 164 16.31 14.86 -11.20
C PRO A 164 15.95 15.62 -12.48
N VAL A 165 16.23 15.07 -13.66
CA VAL A 165 15.96 15.70 -14.95
C VAL A 165 14.55 15.35 -15.45
N THR A 166 14.17 14.08 -15.35
CA THR A 166 12.94 13.55 -15.97
C THR A 166 11.78 13.40 -14.98
N GLY A 167 12.04 13.50 -13.68
CA GLY A 167 11.03 13.24 -12.63
C GLY A 167 10.54 11.78 -12.59
N LYS A 168 11.15 10.87 -13.36
CA LYS A 168 10.78 9.46 -13.38
C LYS A 168 11.41 8.74 -12.19
N ARG A 169 10.69 7.77 -11.63
CA ARG A 169 11.19 6.89 -10.57
C ARG A 169 12.32 6.01 -11.10
N VAL A 170 13.40 5.87 -10.33
CA VAL A 170 14.52 4.97 -10.66
C VAL A 170 14.13 3.53 -10.32
N LYS A 171 14.03 2.69 -11.36
CA LYS A 171 13.60 1.28 -11.25
C LYS A 171 14.66 0.27 -11.64
N GLU A 172 15.79 0.74 -12.19
CA GLU A 172 16.91 -0.09 -12.62
C GLU A 172 18.16 0.29 -11.81
N PRO A 173 19.04 -0.67 -11.47
CA PRO A 173 18.89 -2.11 -11.71
C PRO A 173 17.81 -2.78 -10.84
N PHE A 174 17.23 -2.04 -9.90
CA PHE A 174 16.08 -2.46 -9.11
C PHE A 174 15.25 -1.26 -8.65
N SER A 175 14.05 -1.53 -8.12
CA SER A 175 13.15 -0.49 -7.62
C SER A 175 13.68 0.14 -6.33
N HIS A 176 14.01 1.43 -6.39
CA HIS A 176 14.48 2.21 -5.25
C HIS A 176 13.29 2.76 -4.44
N ILE A 177 12.56 1.86 -3.80
CA ILE A 177 11.42 2.17 -2.93
C ILE A 177 11.54 1.40 -1.63
N THR A 178 11.43 2.10 -0.51
CA THR A 178 11.36 1.47 0.82
C THR A 178 10.52 2.32 1.77
N TRP A 179 10.39 1.88 3.02
CA TRP A 179 9.64 2.58 4.06
C TRP A 179 10.56 2.97 5.20
N VAL A 180 10.33 4.13 5.79
CA VAL A 180 11.14 4.65 6.91
C VAL A 180 11.13 3.68 8.08
N HIS A 181 9.98 3.13 8.48
CA HIS A 181 9.91 2.16 9.60
C HIS A 181 10.76 0.89 9.35
N LYS A 182 10.92 0.46 8.09
CA LYS A 182 11.82 -0.65 7.73
C LYS A 182 13.28 -0.25 7.85
N LEU A 183 13.63 0.96 7.42
CA LEU A 183 14.99 1.49 7.58
C LEU A 183 15.38 1.69 9.05
N LEU A 184 14.41 2.06 9.89
CA LEU A 184 14.57 2.19 11.33
C LEU A 184 14.57 0.83 12.06
N LYS A 185 14.34 -0.28 11.36
CA LYS A 185 14.25 -1.64 11.92
C LYS A 185 13.30 -1.73 13.13
N GLN A 186 12.13 -1.08 13.02
CA GLN A 186 11.10 -1.18 14.05
C GLN A 186 10.36 -2.50 13.88
N ASP A 187 10.65 -3.47 14.75
CA ASP A 187 9.96 -4.76 14.78
C ASP A 187 8.47 -4.58 15.11
N GLU A 188 7.63 -5.44 14.53
CA GLU A 188 6.18 -5.44 14.71
C GLU A 188 5.45 -4.11 14.41
N PHE A 189 6.04 -3.23 13.59
CA PHE A 189 5.43 -1.94 13.23
C PHE A 189 4.04 -2.13 12.60
N ALA A 190 2.99 -1.71 13.32
CA ALA A 190 1.60 -1.75 12.88
C ALA A 190 1.31 -0.53 11.99
N LEU A 191 1.61 -0.65 10.69
CA LEU A 191 1.37 0.38 9.69
C LEU A 191 -0.14 0.60 9.46
N LYS A 192 -0.61 1.83 9.67
CA LYS A 192 -1.91 2.30 9.20
C LYS A 192 -1.69 3.49 8.26
N GLN A 193 -1.92 3.27 6.97
CA GLN A 193 -1.68 4.30 5.97
C GLN A 193 -2.74 5.40 6.04
N CYS A 194 -2.31 6.63 5.80
CA CYS A 194 -3.13 7.83 5.67
C CYS A 194 -2.77 8.54 4.36
N PHE A 195 -3.56 9.50 3.91
CA PHE A 195 -3.27 10.22 2.67
C PHE A 195 -2.04 11.13 2.82
N TYR A 196 -1.34 11.37 1.71
CA TYR A 196 -0.27 12.36 1.68
C TYR A 196 -0.89 13.75 1.74
N GLY A 197 -0.55 14.52 2.79
CA GLY A 197 -1.15 15.84 3.02
C GLY A 197 -2.52 15.81 3.72
N GLU A 198 -2.82 14.77 4.50
CA GLU A 198 -4.06 14.67 5.29
C GLU A 198 -4.06 15.57 6.55
N HIS A 199 -2.88 16.01 6.99
CA HIS A 199 -2.65 16.84 8.18
C HIS A 199 -3.17 18.27 8.07
#